data_AF-A0A1F3XF11-F1
#
_entry.id   AF-A0A1F3XF11-F1
#
_cell.length_a   1.000
_cell.length_b   1.000
_cell.length_c   1.000
_cell.angle_alpha   90.00
_cell.angle_beta   90.00
_cell.angle_gamma   90.00
#
_symmetry.space_group_name_H-M   'P 1'
#
loop_
_entity.id
_entity.type
_entity.pdbx_description
1 polymer ?
#
loop_
_entity_poly.entity_id
_entity_poly.type
_entity_poly.pdbx_seq_one_letter_code
_entity_poly.pdbx_strand_id
1 'polypeptide(L)'
;MKRMEIGVGGLKGGLREFARVWRRAAAGERLPEATPKVHFSSLAQLLSVLTPKRLELLDAVARKPGCSIRALAGRLGRDYKNVHGDVTALATLGLIEREADGTLQVPYDELLISAPLRRGAKKAA
;
A
#
# COMPACT_ATOMS: atom_id res chain seq x y z
N MET A 1 8.24 -13.76 3.96
CA MET A 1 6.95 -13.07 3.80
C MET A 1 7.22 -11.60 3.61
N LYS A 2 6.74 -11.01 2.51
CA LYS A 2 6.91 -9.59 2.17
C LYS A 2 5.76 -8.79 2.75
N ARG A 3 6.07 -7.71 3.47
CA ARG A 3 5.09 -6.86 4.16
C ARG A 3 5.11 -5.45 3.58
N MET A 4 3.94 -4.85 3.44
CA MET A 4 3.78 -3.41 3.17
C MET A 4 3.29 -2.71 4.45
N GLU A 5 4.01 -1.68 4.89
CA GLU A 5 3.61 -0.84 6.01
C GLU A 5 2.79 0.36 5.54
N ILE A 6 1.63 0.58 6.17
CA ILE A 6 0.81 1.75 5.91
C ILE A 6 0.63 2.54 7.21
N GLY A 7 1.23 3.72 7.26
CA GLY A 7 1.17 4.61 8.41
C GLY A 7 0.19 5.74 8.23
N VAL A 8 -0.45 6.17 9.31
CA VAL A 8 -1.19 7.44 9.38
C VAL A 8 -0.47 8.40 10.31
N GLY A 9 -0.17 9.61 9.83
CA GLY A 9 0.46 10.63 10.64
C GLY A 9 0.70 11.93 9.87
N GLY A 10 0.97 13.00 10.62
CA GLY A 10 1.30 14.29 9.99
C GLY A 10 2.59 14.18 9.16
N LEU A 11 2.68 14.95 8.08
CA LEU A 11 3.83 15.01 7.15
C LEU A 11 5.17 15.16 7.89
N LYS A 12 5.23 15.97 8.95
CA LYS A 12 6.42 16.13 9.79
C LYS A 12 6.89 14.82 10.43
N GLY A 13 5.98 13.92 10.78
CA GLY A 13 6.28 12.59 11.31
C GLY A 13 6.98 11.71 10.27
N GLY A 14 6.37 11.58 9.09
CA GLY A 14 6.92 10.80 7.97
C GLY A 14 8.29 11.32 7.51
N LEU A 15 8.43 12.64 7.33
CA LEU A 15 9.72 13.25 6.94
C LEU A 15 10.82 13.02 7.98
N ARG A 16 10.49 13.03 9.29
CA ARG A 16 11.47 12.72 10.34
C ARG A 16 11.89 11.25 10.33
N GLU A 17 10.97 10.34 10.07
CA GLU A 17 11.27 8.92 9.93
C GLU A 17 12.19 8.69 8.71
N PHE A 18 11.83 9.26 7.57
CA PHE A 18 12.65 9.21 6.35
C PHE A 18 14.06 9.79 6.58
N ALA A 19 14.17 11.00 7.13
CA ALA A 19 15.46 11.65 7.41
C ALA A 19 16.32 10.87 8.42
N ARG A 20 15.70 10.06 9.30
CA ARG A 20 16.43 9.17 10.20
C ARG A 20 17.03 8.00 9.42
N VAL A 21 16.26 7.33 8.58
CA VAL A 21 16.74 6.20 7.77
C VAL A 21 17.82 6.66 6.79
N TRP A 22 17.60 7.79 6.12
CA TRP A 22 18.56 8.38 5.18
C TRP A 22 19.92 8.68 5.81
N ARG A 23 19.95 9.30 7.00
CA ARG A 23 21.20 9.63 7.69
C ARG A 23 22.01 8.39 8.05
N ARG A 24 21.35 7.32 8.47
CA ARG A 24 22.00 6.04 8.78
C ARG A 24 22.58 5.40 7.53
N ALA A 25 21.83 5.40 6.42
CA ALA A 25 22.34 4.95 5.12
C ALA A 25 23.57 5.75 4.68
N ALA A 26 23.50 7.09 4.78
CA ALA A 26 24.61 7.98 4.40
C ALA A 26 25.85 7.81 5.30
N ALA A 27 25.67 7.40 6.55
CA ALA A 27 26.75 7.07 7.48
C ALA A 27 27.38 5.68 7.23
N GLY A 28 26.92 4.94 6.21
CA GLY A 28 27.41 3.60 5.89
C GLY A 28 26.92 2.51 6.85
N GLU A 29 25.91 2.80 7.67
CA GLU A 29 25.32 1.78 8.54
C GLU A 29 24.62 0.70 7.70
N ARG A 30 24.79 -0.56 8.10
CA ARG A 30 24.02 -1.66 7.51
C ARG A 30 22.57 -1.53 7.94
N LEU A 31 21.73 -1.07 7.03
CA LEU A 31 20.29 -1.03 7.25
C LEU A 31 19.69 -2.43 7.10
N PRO A 32 18.62 -2.76 7.86
CA PRO A 32 17.81 -3.92 7.57
C PRO A 32 17.19 -3.80 6.18
N GLU A 33 16.72 -4.93 5.64
CA GLU A 33 16.02 -4.96 4.36
C GLU A 33 14.88 -3.93 4.36
N ALA A 34 14.80 -3.13 3.29
CA ALA A 34 13.88 -2.00 3.24
C ALA A 34 12.44 -2.52 3.13
N THR A 35 11.66 -2.38 4.21
CA THR A 35 10.22 -2.64 4.18
C THR A 35 9.51 -1.51 3.44
N PRO A 36 8.78 -1.78 2.35
CA PRO A 36 7.99 -0.77 1.65
C PRO A 36 6.99 -0.10 2.58
N LYS A 37 6.92 1.24 2.50
CA LYS A 37 6.10 2.04 3.42
C LYS A 37 5.41 3.20 2.72
N VAL A 38 4.12 3.32 2.95
CA VAL A 38 3.29 4.46 2.51
C VAL A 38 2.73 5.19 3.73
N HIS A 39 2.75 6.52 3.70
CA HIS A 39 2.21 7.36 4.77
C HIS A 39 1.03 8.19 4.28
N PHE A 40 -0.06 8.17 5.04
CA PHE A 40 -1.25 8.99 4.85
C PHE A 40 -1.29 10.12 5.88
N SER A 41 -1.79 11.29 5.45
CA SER A 41 -1.89 12.48 6.31
C SER A 41 -2.95 12.34 7.41
N SER A 42 -3.96 11.49 7.20
CA SER A 42 -5.05 11.24 8.14
C SER A 42 -5.69 9.87 7.93
N LEU A 43 -6.38 9.39 8.97
CA LEU A 43 -7.13 8.13 8.91
C LEU A 43 -8.27 8.23 7.90
N ALA A 44 -8.92 9.39 7.80
CA ALA A 44 -9.96 9.63 6.79
C ALA A 44 -9.42 9.49 5.36
N GLN A 45 -8.22 9.99 5.09
CA GLN A 45 -7.56 9.83 3.79
C GLN A 45 -7.21 8.36 3.51
N LEU A 46 -6.69 7.64 4.51
CA LEU A 46 -6.44 6.21 4.37
C LEU A 46 -7.73 5.47 3.99
N LEU A 47 -8.82 5.69 4.72
CA LEU A 47 -10.10 4.99 4.53
C LEU A 47 -10.82 5.38 3.23
N SER A 48 -10.61 6.60 2.73
CA SER A 48 -11.13 7.00 1.42
C SER A 48 -10.39 6.30 0.27
N VAL A 49 -9.13 5.89 0.49
CA VAL A 49 -8.34 5.20 -0.52
C VAL A 49 -8.42 3.68 -0.38
N LEU A 50 -8.37 3.12 0.82
CA LEU A 50 -8.51 1.69 1.12
C LEU A 50 -9.96 1.35 1.49
N THR A 51 -10.85 1.56 0.53
CA THR A 51 -12.27 1.21 0.70
C THR A 51 -12.46 -0.30 0.76
N PRO A 52 -13.57 -0.81 1.35
CA PRO A 52 -13.87 -2.24 1.37
C PRO A 52 -13.80 -2.90 -0.02
N LYS A 53 -14.30 -2.21 -1.05
CA LYS A 53 -14.28 -2.71 -2.43
C LYS A 53 -12.87 -2.83 -3.00
N ARG A 54 -11.94 -1.95 -2.62
CA ARG A 54 -10.53 -2.02 -3.02
C ARG A 54 -9.76 -3.06 -2.25
N LEU A 55 -10.07 -3.29 -0.97
CA LEU A 55 -9.52 -4.39 -0.19
C LEU A 55 -9.95 -5.75 -0.77
N GLU A 56 -11.22 -5.90 -1.16
CA GLU A 56 -11.71 -7.10 -1.85
C GLU A 56 -11.02 -7.30 -3.21
N LEU A 57 -10.77 -6.21 -3.95
CA LEU A 57 -10.01 -6.27 -5.20
C LEU A 57 -8.57 -6.73 -4.97
N LEU A 58 -7.88 -6.16 -3.97
CA LEU A 58 -6.53 -6.57 -3.58
C LEU A 58 -6.47 -8.06 -3.23
N ASP A 59 -7.38 -8.54 -2.38
CA ASP A 59 -7.48 -9.95 -2.01
C ASP A 59 -7.71 -10.85 -3.25
N ALA A 60 -8.59 -10.43 -4.15
CA ALA A 60 -8.84 -11.17 -5.38
C ALA A 60 -7.59 -11.29 -6.27
N VAL A 61 -6.81 -10.20 -6.42
CA VAL A 61 -5.56 -10.24 -7.18
C VAL A 61 -4.51 -11.09 -6.46
N ALA A 62 -4.36 -10.94 -5.14
CA ALA A 62 -3.40 -11.72 -4.35
C ALA A 62 -3.66 -13.23 -4.41
N ARG A 63 -4.92 -13.66 -4.37
CA ARG A 63 -5.28 -15.10 -4.46
C ARG A 63 -5.03 -15.72 -5.83
N LYS A 64 -5.04 -14.92 -6.88
CA LYS A 64 -4.83 -15.39 -8.26
C LYS A 64 -4.13 -14.29 -9.06
N PRO A 65 -2.79 -14.20 -8.92
CA PRO A 65 -1.96 -13.25 -9.65
C PRO A 65 -1.93 -13.58 -11.14
N GLY A 66 -1.36 -12.69 -11.96
CA GLY A 66 -1.23 -12.92 -13.40
C GLY A 66 -2.54 -12.74 -14.18
N CYS A 67 -3.56 -12.10 -13.58
CA CYS A 67 -4.83 -11.85 -14.25
C CYS A 67 -4.88 -10.44 -14.85
N SER A 68 -5.58 -10.28 -15.97
CA SER A 68 -5.87 -8.96 -16.54
C SER A 68 -7.02 -8.27 -15.80
N ILE A 69 -7.14 -6.96 -15.97
CA ILE A 69 -8.24 -6.16 -15.39
C ILE A 69 -9.60 -6.66 -15.85
N ARG A 70 -9.70 -7.09 -17.12
CA ARG A 70 -10.94 -7.62 -17.66
C ARG A 70 -11.35 -8.93 -16.99
N ALA A 71 -10.39 -9.84 -16.79
CA ALA A 71 -10.63 -11.08 -16.07
C ALA A 71 -11.00 -10.82 -14.59
N LEU A 72 -10.30 -9.87 -13.95
CA LEU A 72 -10.61 -9.44 -12.59
C LEU A 72 -12.02 -8.86 -12.46
N ALA A 73 -12.44 -8.02 -13.40
CA ALA A 73 -13.78 -7.43 -13.42
C ALA A 73 -14.87 -8.50 -13.54
N GLY A 74 -14.69 -9.47 -14.45
CA GLY A 74 -15.60 -10.61 -14.58
C GLY A 74 -15.69 -11.44 -13.30
N ARG A 75 -14.54 -11.72 -12.66
CA ARG A 75 -14.50 -12.47 -11.40
C ARG A 75 -15.19 -11.76 -10.25
N LEU A 76 -15.06 -10.43 -10.18
CA LEU A 76 -15.68 -9.61 -9.13
C LEU A 76 -17.16 -9.30 -9.43
N GLY A 77 -17.67 -9.62 -10.63
CA GLY A 77 -19.01 -9.21 -11.06
C GLY A 77 -19.19 -7.68 -11.12
N ARG A 78 -18.12 -6.95 -11.43
CA ARG A 78 -18.09 -5.48 -11.42
C ARG A 78 -17.85 -4.93 -12.81
N ASP A 79 -18.34 -3.71 -13.05
CA ASP A 79 -18.05 -2.99 -14.27
C ASP A 79 -16.55 -2.72 -14.44
N TYR A 80 -16.07 -2.88 -15.68
CA TYR A 80 -14.65 -2.73 -16.04
C TYR A 80 -14.08 -1.35 -15.69
N LYS A 81 -14.84 -0.27 -15.91
CA LYS A 81 -14.36 1.11 -15.67
C LYS A 81 -14.08 1.34 -14.18
N ASN A 82 -14.95 0.82 -13.32
CA ASN A 82 -14.78 0.89 -11.87
C ASN A 82 -13.55 0.09 -11.41
N VAL A 83 -13.39 -1.13 -11.92
CA VAL A 83 -12.23 -1.99 -11.60
C VAL A 83 -10.93 -1.38 -12.11
N HIS A 84 -10.93 -0.80 -13.31
CA HIS A 84 -9.76 -0.10 -13.85
C HIS A 84 -9.38 1.09 -12.96
N GLY A 85 -10.35 1.89 -12.54
CA GLY A 85 -10.13 3.02 -11.62
C GLY A 85 -9.55 2.58 -10.28
N ASP A 86 -10.09 1.52 -9.69
CA ASP A 86 -9.60 0.95 -8.44
C ASP A 86 -8.19 0.37 -8.57
N VAL A 87 -7.90 -0.38 -9.64
CA VAL A 87 -6.55 -0.89 -9.94
C VAL A 87 -5.56 0.27 -10.09
N THR A 88 -5.96 1.35 -10.78
CA THR A 88 -5.09 2.51 -10.99
C THR A 88 -4.77 3.22 -9.67
N ALA A 89 -5.77 3.39 -8.80
CA ALA A 89 -5.59 3.99 -7.48
C ALA A 89 -4.65 3.15 -6.61
N LEU A 90 -4.80 1.83 -6.62
CA LEU A 90 -3.95 0.92 -5.85
C LEU A 90 -2.53 0.80 -6.41
N ALA A 91 -2.38 0.84 -7.74
CA ALA A 91 -1.07 0.85 -8.40
C ALA A 91 -0.29 2.14 -8.11
N THR A 92 -0.99 3.28 -8.01
CA THR A 92 -0.37 4.55 -7.61
C THR A 92 0.26 4.49 -6.21
N LEU A 93 -0.27 3.64 -5.33
CA LEU A 93 0.28 3.38 -4.00
C LEU A 93 1.32 2.27 -3.97
N GLY A 94 1.59 1.62 -5.11
CA GLY A 94 2.45 0.45 -5.20
C GLY A 94 1.88 -0.80 -4.52
N LEU A 95 0.57 -0.85 -4.27
CA LEU A 95 -0.13 -2.01 -3.68
C LEU A 95 -0.46 -3.08 -4.74
N ILE A 96 -0.55 -2.67 -5.99
CA ILE A 96 -0.68 -3.55 -7.17
C ILE A 96 0.40 -3.16 -8.15
N GLU A 97 1.06 -4.14 -8.73
CA GLU A 97 1.97 -3.96 -9.85
C GLU A 97 1.27 -4.41 -11.14
N ARG A 98 1.49 -3.64 -12.21
CA ARG A 98 1.12 -4.03 -13.57
C ARG A 98 2.38 -4.46 -14.30
N GLU A 99 2.37 -5.69 -14.77
CA GLU A 99 3.42 -6.23 -15.62
C GLU A 99 3.32 -5.66 -17.03
N ALA A 100 4.40 -5.81 -17.80
CA ALA A 100 4.47 -5.33 -19.19
C ALA A 100 3.40 -5.98 -20.09
N ASP A 101 2.98 -7.21 -19.79
CA ASP A 101 1.91 -7.93 -20.49
C ASP A 101 0.48 -7.51 -20.04
N GLY A 102 0.38 -6.56 -19.11
CA GLY A 102 -0.88 -6.04 -18.58
C GLY A 102 -1.51 -6.90 -17.49
N THR A 103 -0.81 -7.92 -17.01
CA THR A 103 -1.24 -8.72 -15.86
C THR A 103 -1.00 -8.00 -14.54
N LEU A 104 -1.77 -8.37 -13.53
CA LEU A 104 -1.75 -7.76 -12.20
C LEU A 104 -1.10 -8.71 -11.18
N GLN A 105 -0.29 -8.13 -10.31
CA GLN A 105 0.28 -8.82 -9.14
C GLN A 105 0.18 -7.96 -7.88
N VAL A 106 0.10 -8.62 -6.72
CA VAL A 106 0.31 -7.97 -5.42
C VAL A 106 1.66 -8.47 -4.90
N PRO A 107 2.68 -7.61 -4.74
CA PRO A 107 4.04 -8.05 -4.39
C PRO A 107 4.24 -8.29 -2.88
N TYR A 108 3.15 -8.34 -2.10
CA TYR A 108 3.16 -8.46 -0.64
C TYR A 108 2.19 -9.52 -0.14
N ASP A 109 2.55 -10.17 0.96
CA ASP A 109 1.73 -11.17 1.65
C ASP A 109 0.86 -10.54 2.75
N GLU A 110 1.25 -9.37 3.26
CA GLU A 110 0.62 -8.74 4.43
C GLU A 110 0.62 -7.21 4.34
N LEU A 111 -0.52 -6.60 4.71
CA LEU A 111 -0.65 -5.15 4.94
C LEU A 111 -0.67 -4.86 6.43
N LEU A 112 0.34 -4.15 6.93
CA LEU A 112 0.36 -3.67 8.32
C LEU A 112 -0.09 -2.21 8.37
N ILE A 113 -1.35 -2.00 8.77
CA ILE A 113 -1.94 -0.67 8.89
C ILE A 113 -1.83 -0.18 10.33
N SER A 114 -1.17 0.96 10.54
CA SER A 114 -1.04 1.59 11.86
C SER A 114 -1.56 3.02 11.82
N ALA A 115 -2.64 3.27 12.57
CA ALA A 115 -3.25 4.58 12.68
C ALA A 115 -3.42 4.99 14.15
N PRO A 116 -2.73 6.04 14.63
CA PRO A 116 -2.88 6.50 16.00
C PRO A 116 -4.20 7.26 16.17
N LEU A 117 -4.98 6.88 17.18
CA LEU A 117 -6.22 7.58 17.54
C LEU A 117 -5.96 8.94 18.21
N ARG A 118 -4.84 9.06 18.93
CA ARG A 118 -4.43 10.30 19.60
C ARG A 118 -3.43 11.03 18.72
N ARG A 119 -3.74 12.27 18.33
CA ARG A 119 -2.77 13.18 17.70
C ARG A 119 -1.57 13.35 18.65
N GLY A 120 -0.41 12.84 18.26
CA GLY A 120 0.84 12.96 19.03
C GLY A 120 1.30 11.70 19.77
N ALA A 121 0.53 10.59 19.76
CA ALA A 121 1.04 9.32 20.25
C ALA A 121 2.11 8.79 19.30
N LYS A 122 3.39 8.92 19.69
CA LYS A 122 4.47 8.14 19.09
C LYS A 122 4.11 6.65 19.21
N LYS A 123 4.44 5.83 18.21
CA LYS A 123 4.48 4.36 18.37
C LYS A 123 5.20 4.06 19.69
N ALA A 124 4.51 3.44 20.64
CA ALA A 124 5.20 2.73 21.71
C ALA A 124 5.98 1.59 21.06
N ALA A 125 7.22 1.43 21.51
CA ALA A 125 8.24 0.55 20.94
C ALA A 125 7.77 -0.90 20.85
#